data_AF-A0A916B6M1-F1
#
_entry.id   AF-A0A916B6M1-F1
#
_cell.length_a   1.000
_cell.length_b   1.000
_cell.length_c   1.000
_cell.angle_alpha   90.00
_cell.angle_beta   90.00
_cell.angle_gamma   90.00
#
_symmetry.space_group_name_H-M   'P 1'
#
loop_
_entity.id
_entity.type
_entity.pdbx_description
1 polymer ?
#
loop_
_entity_poly.entity_id
_entity_poly.type
_entity_poly.pdbx_seq_one_letter_code
_entity_poly.pdbx_strand_id
1 'polypeptide(L)'
;MTRTQRLGPVVQHTDKKQQRALQEFAQSRAVLDDEQTRLTQLQDYKLDYLHKKKYDIGVFTPIELQEFNRFMQQLDQTIERQMEVIALRQQELEHKRQLWTATRIDSKKMHKVVEKMQQQEFVEQERKEQKALDEFTQRNNKPR
;
A
#
# COMPACT_ATOMS: atom_id res chain seq x y z
N MET A 1 -22.75 26.29 12.55
CA MET A 1 -21.98 25.11 12.07
C MET A 1 -22.91 24.16 11.36
N THR A 2 -22.60 23.78 10.13
CA THR A 2 -23.39 22.83 9.33
C THR A 2 -23.03 21.37 9.69
N ARG A 3 -23.87 20.39 9.32
CA ARG A 3 -23.59 18.96 9.58
C ARG A 3 -22.34 18.52 8.81
N THR A 4 -22.15 19.04 7.59
CA THR A 4 -20.95 18.81 6.78
C THR A 4 -19.66 19.24 7.48
N GLN A 5 -19.66 20.41 8.15
CA GLN A 5 -18.48 20.91 8.88
C GLN A 5 -18.04 19.98 10.03
N ARG A 6 -18.97 19.21 10.61
CA ARG A 6 -18.66 18.23 11.67
C ARG A 6 -18.04 16.94 11.14
N LEU A 7 -18.27 16.60 9.86
CA LEU A 7 -17.72 15.40 9.22
C LEU A 7 -16.34 15.62 8.60
N GLY A 8 -15.93 16.88 8.37
CA GLY A 8 -14.61 17.22 7.82
C GLY A 8 -13.43 16.53 8.54
N PRO A 9 -13.35 16.58 9.88
CA PRO A 9 -12.29 15.88 10.63
C PRO A 9 -12.30 14.36 10.45
N VAL A 10 -13.49 13.76 10.28
CA VAL A 10 -13.64 12.31 10.09
C VAL A 10 -13.14 11.90 8.70
N VAL A 11 -13.47 12.66 7.65
CA VAL A 11 -12.94 12.45 6.29
C VAL A 11 -11.43 12.56 6.27
N GLN A 12 -10.89 13.62 6.86
CA GLN A 12 -9.43 13.82 6.94
C GLN A 12 -8.73 12.67 7.67
N HIS A 13 -9.35 12.13 8.72
CA HIS A 13 -8.83 10.97 9.42
C HIS A 13 -8.83 9.71 8.55
N THR A 14 -9.92 9.44 7.82
CA THR A 14 -9.99 8.29 6.89
C THR A 14 -8.98 8.42 5.75
N ASP A 15 -8.76 9.63 5.23
CA ASP A 15 -7.80 9.88 4.16
C ASP A 15 -6.36 9.71 4.65
N LYS A 16 -6.03 10.22 5.84
CA LYS A 16 -4.72 10.00 6.47
C LYS A 16 -4.46 8.51 6.71
N LYS A 17 -5.47 7.75 7.14
CA LYS A 17 -5.35 6.29 7.30
C LYS A 17 -5.09 5.60 5.96
N GLN A 18 -5.83 5.95 4.91
CA GLN A 18 -5.61 5.41 3.56
C GLN A 18 -4.18 5.71 3.07
N GLN A 19 -3.72 6.95 3.24
CA GLN A 19 -2.38 7.36 2.81
C GLN A 19 -1.28 6.59 3.54
N ARG A 20 -1.41 6.42 4.86
CA ARG A 20 -0.45 5.61 5.64
C ARG A 20 -0.44 4.16 5.17
N ALA A 21 -1.61 3.54 4.99
CA ALA A 21 -1.70 2.17 4.51
C ALA A 21 -1.10 1.99 3.11
N LEU A 22 -1.26 3.00 2.23
CA LEU A 22 -0.63 3.01 0.91
C LEU A 22 0.90 3.08 1.01
N GLN A 23 1.44 3.92 1.90
CA GLN A 23 2.89 4.03 2.14
C GLN A 23 3.46 2.72 2.67
N GLU A 24 2.80 2.09 3.64
CA GLU A 24 3.22 0.80 4.19
C GLU A 24 3.18 -0.32 3.13
N PHE A 25 2.15 -0.35 2.28
CA PHE A 25 2.05 -1.29 1.17
C PHE A 25 3.16 -1.08 0.12
N ALA A 26 3.46 0.18 -0.23
CA ALA A 26 4.55 0.49 -1.15
C ALA A 26 5.92 0.08 -0.57
N GLN A 27 6.12 0.32 0.72
CA GLN A 27 7.34 -0.07 1.41
C GLN A 27 7.51 -1.60 1.45
N SER A 28 6.46 -2.34 1.81
CA SER A 28 6.54 -3.82 1.82
C SER A 28 6.77 -4.40 0.43
N ARG A 29 6.26 -3.74 -0.62
CA ARG A 29 6.56 -4.12 -2.00
C ARG A 29 8.04 -3.93 -2.34
N ALA A 30 8.59 -2.75 -2.02
CA ALA A 30 10.00 -2.47 -2.26
C ALA A 30 10.92 -3.44 -1.50
N VAL A 31 10.58 -3.80 -0.26
CA VAL A 31 11.31 -4.81 0.51
C VAL A 31 11.25 -6.17 -0.19
N LEU A 32 10.08 -6.62 -0.64
CA LEU A 32 9.95 -7.89 -1.37
C LEU A 32 10.81 -7.91 -2.65
N ASP A 33 10.80 -6.81 -3.40
CA ASP A 33 11.58 -6.70 -4.64
C ASP A 33 13.11 -6.74 -4.36
N ASP A 34 13.58 -6.15 -3.24
CA ASP A 34 14.98 -6.25 -2.79
C ASP A 34 15.35 -7.70 -2.41
N GLU A 35 14.51 -8.38 -1.64
CA GLU A 35 14.75 -9.77 -1.24
C GLU A 35 14.78 -10.72 -2.45
N GLN A 36 13.93 -10.49 -3.45
CA GLN A 36 13.96 -11.24 -4.71
C GLN A 36 15.24 -10.98 -5.50
N THR A 37 15.70 -9.72 -5.54
CA THR A 37 16.96 -9.36 -6.18
C THR A 37 18.15 -10.05 -5.51
N ARG A 38 18.18 -10.11 -4.17
CA ARG A 38 19.20 -10.85 -3.41
C ARG A 38 19.19 -12.35 -3.73
N LEU A 39 18.01 -12.96 -3.85
CA LEU A 39 17.91 -14.37 -4.24
C LEU A 39 18.53 -14.61 -5.62
N THR A 40 18.19 -13.76 -6.61
CA THR A 40 18.79 -13.85 -7.96
C THR A 40 20.30 -13.73 -7.89
N GLN A 41 20.83 -12.76 -7.14
CA GLN A 41 22.28 -12.60 -6.96
C GLN A 41 22.95 -13.83 -6.35
N LEU A 42 22.32 -14.48 -5.36
CA LEU A 42 22.84 -15.72 -4.77
C LEU A 42 22.86 -16.88 -5.78
N GLN A 43 21.81 -16.99 -6.60
CA GLN A 43 21.71 -18.01 -7.64
C GLN A 43 22.73 -17.79 -8.76
N ASP A 44 22.88 -16.55 -9.23
CA ASP A 44 23.88 -16.17 -10.23
C ASP A 44 25.29 -16.43 -9.71
N TYR A 45 25.57 -16.03 -8.47
CA TYR A 45 26.84 -16.29 -7.81
C TYR A 45 27.14 -17.80 -7.72
N LYS A 46 26.14 -18.62 -7.38
CA LYS A 46 26.28 -20.09 -7.37
C LYS A 46 26.65 -20.63 -8.75
N LEU A 47 25.98 -20.18 -9.81
CA LEU A 47 26.25 -20.60 -11.18
C LEU A 47 27.66 -20.20 -11.64
N ASP A 48 28.05 -18.94 -11.38
CA ASP A 48 29.38 -18.42 -11.70
C ASP A 48 30.47 -19.20 -10.97
N TYR A 49 30.25 -19.54 -9.71
CA TYR A 49 31.19 -20.31 -8.92
C TYR A 49 31.37 -21.73 -9.46
N LEU A 50 30.27 -22.40 -9.83
CA LEU A 50 30.31 -23.71 -10.50
C LEU A 50 31.02 -23.65 -11.85
N HIS A 51 30.77 -22.61 -12.65
CA HIS A 51 31.43 -22.43 -13.93
C HIS A 51 32.94 -22.21 -13.76
N LYS A 52 33.37 -21.29 -12.90
CA LYS A 52 34.79 -21.06 -12.61
C LYS A 52 35.51 -22.33 -12.22
N LYS A 53 34.88 -23.18 -11.40
CA LYS A 53 35.45 -24.45 -10.96
C LYS A 53 35.44 -25.56 -12.02
N LYS A 54 34.55 -25.49 -13.02
CA LYS A 54 34.54 -26.41 -14.17
C LYS A 54 35.66 -26.11 -15.18
N TYR A 55 36.04 -24.84 -15.33
CA TYR A 55 37.13 -24.42 -16.23
C TYR A 55 38.53 -24.56 -15.61
N ASP A 56 38.62 -24.76 -14.30
CA ASP A 56 39.84 -25.10 -13.59
C ASP A 56 40.07 -26.62 -13.75
N ILE A 57 40.63 -27.03 -14.91
CA ILE A 57 40.86 -28.45 -15.30
C ILE A 57 42.02 -29.08 -14.48
N GLY A 58 42.17 -28.68 -13.21
CA GLY A 58 43.10 -29.24 -12.25
C GLY A 58 42.42 -30.30 -11.39
N VAL A 59 43.05 -31.46 -11.23
CA VAL A 59 42.61 -32.49 -10.30
C VAL A 59 42.51 -31.85 -8.90
N PHE A 60 41.29 -31.68 -8.38
CA PHE A 60 41.09 -31.21 -7.02
C PHE A 60 41.95 -32.05 -6.07
N THR A 61 42.69 -31.41 -5.18
CA THR A 61 43.16 -32.12 -3.99
C THR A 61 41.93 -32.53 -3.16
N PRO A 62 41.99 -33.64 -2.40
CA PRO A 62 40.88 -34.04 -1.54
C PRO A 62 40.39 -32.94 -0.59
N ILE A 63 41.31 -32.08 -0.13
CA ILE A 63 41.02 -30.95 0.76
C ILE A 63 40.23 -29.85 0.02
N GLU A 64 40.64 -29.47 -1.19
CA GLU A 64 39.93 -28.46 -1.98
C GLU A 64 38.53 -28.92 -2.38
N LEU A 65 38.37 -30.22 -2.66
CA LEU A 65 37.06 -30.81 -2.94
C LEU A 65 36.13 -30.76 -1.72
N GLN A 66 36.67 -31.02 -0.53
CA GLN A 66 35.91 -30.93 0.73
C GLN A 66 35.47 -29.49 1.03
N GLU A 67 36.37 -28.51 0.90
CA GLU A 67 36.04 -27.10 1.12
C GLU A 67 35.01 -26.60 0.08
N PHE A 68 35.15 -27.02 -1.18
CA PHE A 68 34.16 -26.74 -2.21
C PHE A 68 32.77 -27.27 -1.84
N ASN A 69 32.67 -28.56 -1.46
CA ASN A 69 31.39 -29.16 -1.09
C ASN A 69 30.78 -28.47 0.14
N ARG A 70 31.59 -28.13 1.15
CA ARG A 70 31.11 -27.41 2.34
C ARG A 70 30.54 -26.04 1.97
N PHE A 71 31.25 -25.29 1.14
CA PHE A 71 30.79 -23.97 0.70
C PHE A 71 29.49 -24.06 -0.10
N MET A 72 29.39 -25.02 -1.04
CA MET A 72 28.18 -25.23 -1.82
C MET A 72 26.98 -25.56 -0.94
N GLN A 73 27.15 -26.43 0.07
CA GLN A 73 26.11 -26.74 1.03
C GLN A 73 25.66 -25.51 1.84
N GLN A 74 26.61 -24.67 2.27
CA GLN A 74 26.28 -23.43 2.98
C GLN A 74 25.54 -22.44 2.09
N LEU A 75 25.93 -22.34 0.82
CA LEU A 75 25.27 -21.47 -0.16
C LEU A 75 23.84 -21.94 -0.44
N ASP A 76 23.63 -23.25 -0.58
CA ASP A 76 22.31 -23.85 -0.77
C ASP A 76 21.39 -23.59 0.43
N GLN A 77 21.87 -23.79 1.65
CA GLN A 77 21.13 -23.45 2.86
C GLN A 77 20.80 -21.96 2.94
N THR A 78 21.69 -21.09 2.47
CA THR A 78 21.45 -19.64 2.45
C THR A 78 20.37 -19.27 1.43
N ILE A 79 20.39 -19.89 0.25
CA ILE A 79 19.35 -19.72 -0.78
C ILE A 79 18.00 -20.20 -0.26
N GLU A 80 17.93 -21.36 0.40
CA GLU A 80 16.70 -21.88 1.00
C GLU A 80 16.12 -20.90 2.03
N ARG A 81 16.96 -20.39 2.95
CA ARG A 81 16.53 -19.36 3.92
C ARG A 81 16.06 -18.09 3.24
N GLN A 82 16.72 -17.65 2.17
CA GLN A 82 16.30 -16.46 1.42
C GLN A 82 14.92 -16.67 0.77
N MET A 83 14.64 -17.88 0.26
CA MET A 83 13.32 -18.23 -0.27
C MET A 83 12.24 -18.21 0.82
N GLU A 84 12.54 -18.68 2.03
CA GLU A 84 11.63 -18.59 3.18
C GLU A 84 11.34 -17.12 3.55
N VAL A 85 12.37 -16.27 3.59
CA VAL A 85 12.22 -14.82 3.81
C VAL A 85 11.30 -14.20 2.76
N ILE A 86 11.50 -14.50 1.48
CA ILE A 86 10.64 -14.02 0.39
C ILE A 86 9.19 -14.46 0.60
N ALA A 87 8.95 -15.71 0.98
CA ALA A 87 7.59 -16.21 1.25
C ALA A 87 6.91 -15.43 2.39
N LEU A 88 7.63 -15.13 3.47
CA LEU A 88 7.14 -14.29 4.57
C LEU A 88 6.83 -12.87 4.09
N ARG A 89 7.70 -12.27 3.27
CA ARG A 89 7.47 -10.92 2.70
C ARG A 89 6.28 -10.88 1.74
N GLN A 90 6.04 -11.95 0.97
CA GLN A 90 4.85 -12.06 0.13
C GLN A 90 3.56 -12.08 0.96
N GLN A 91 3.55 -12.83 2.07
CA GLN A 91 2.41 -12.83 2.99
C GLN A 91 2.19 -11.46 3.64
N GLU A 92 3.27 -10.79 4.07
CA GLU A 92 3.21 -9.44 4.62
C GLU A 92 2.67 -8.42 3.59
N LEU A 93 3.16 -8.48 2.34
CA LEU A 93 2.69 -7.64 1.25
C LEU A 93 1.19 -7.81 1.01
N GLU A 94 0.71 -9.06 0.99
CA GLU A 94 -0.71 -9.35 0.80
C GLU A 94 -1.57 -8.81 1.95
N HIS A 95 -1.12 -8.98 3.19
CA HIS A 95 -1.80 -8.41 4.35
C HIS A 95 -1.87 -6.87 4.27
N LYS A 96 -0.77 -6.20 3.91
CA LYS A 96 -0.75 -4.74 3.71
C LYS A 96 -1.65 -4.30 2.54
N ARG A 97 -1.71 -5.09 1.46
CA ARG A 97 -2.62 -4.84 0.33
C ARG A 97 -4.08 -4.86 0.76
N GLN A 98 -4.47 -5.84 1.59
CA GLN A 98 -5.82 -5.96 2.11
C GLN A 98 -6.18 -4.78 3.02
N LEU A 99 -5.26 -4.38 3.91
CA LEU A 99 -5.46 -3.22 4.77
C LEU A 99 -5.59 -1.91 3.98
N TRP A 100 -4.73 -1.69 2.99
CA TRP A 100 -4.84 -0.53 2.09
C TRP A 100 -6.17 -0.55 1.33
N THR A 101 -6.59 -1.70 0.83
CA THR A 101 -7.87 -1.83 0.12
C THR A 101 -9.06 -1.50 1.02
N ALA A 102 -9.07 -2.00 2.25
CA ALA A 102 -10.11 -1.71 3.24
C ALA A 102 -10.18 -0.21 3.57
N THR A 103 -9.04 0.41 3.89
CA THR A 103 -8.98 1.85 4.19
C THR A 103 -9.41 2.73 3.01
N ARG A 104 -9.10 2.31 1.78
CA ARG A 104 -9.55 2.98 0.55
C ARG A 104 -11.07 2.90 0.37
N ILE A 105 -11.66 1.74 0.65
CA ILE A 105 -13.12 1.58 0.61
C ILE A 105 -13.79 2.49 1.65
N ASP A 106 -13.24 2.55 2.87
CA ASP A 106 -13.80 3.36 3.95
C ASP A 106 -13.69 4.87 3.68
N SER A 107 -12.53 5.34 3.19
CA SER A 107 -12.39 6.73 2.73
C SER A 107 -13.42 7.05 1.63
N LYS A 108 -13.52 6.21 0.60
CA LYS A 108 -14.50 6.42 -0.49
C LYS A 108 -15.95 6.48 0.00
N LYS A 109 -16.32 5.61 0.94
CA LYS A 109 -17.65 5.64 1.58
C LYS A 109 -17.88 6.96 2.30
N MET A 110 -16.92 7.43 3.08
CA MET A 110 -17.03 8.67 3.86
C MET A 110 -17.17 9.89 2.94
N HIS A 111 -16.37 9.97 1.88
CA HIS A 111 -16.50 11.01 0.85
C HIS A 111 -17.89 11.04 0.23
N LYS A 112 -18.45 9.87 -0.12
CA LYS A 112 -19.81 9.78 -0.68
C LYS A 112 -20.89 10.26 0.31
N VAL A 113 -20.72 9.99 1.61
CA VAL A 113 -21.64 10.48 2.65
C VAL A 113 -21.59 12.00 2.74
N VAL A 114 -20.39 12.58 2.74
CA VAL A 114 -20.19 14.03 2.80
C VAL A 114 -20.76 14.73 1.58
N GLU A 115 -20.50 14.21 0.38
CA GLU A 115 -21.06 14.73 -0.88
C GLU A 115 -22.59 14.77 -0.83
N LYS A 116 -23.23 13.68 -0.39
CA LYS A 116 -24.69 13.61 -0.26
C LYS A 116 -25.23 14.63 0.75
N MET A 117 -24.53 14.84 1.87
CA MET A 117 -24.93 15.84 2.86
C MET A 117 -24.76 17.27 2.34
N GLN A 118 -23.69 17.56 1.61
CA GLN A 118 -23.48 18.86 0.97
C GLN A 118 -24.61 19.19 -0.01
N GLN A 119 -25.01 18.23 -0.83
CA GLN A 119 -26.14 18.40 -1.76
C GLN A 119 -27.46 18.68 -1.01
N GLN A 120 -27.72 17.97 0.09
CA GLN A 120 -28.90 18.21 0.92
C GLN A 120 -28.89 19.60 1.57
N GLU A 121 -27.76 20.02 2.13
CA GLU A 121 -27.60 21.35 2.73
C GLU A 121 -27.76 22.47 1.69
N PHE A 122 -27.24 22.27 0.48
CA PHE A 122 -27.41 23.22 -0.63
C PHE A 122 -28.89 23.40 -1.01
N VAL A 123 -29.62 22.29 -1.23
CA VAL A 123 -31.06 22.35 -1.56
C VAL A 123 -31.88 22.95 -0.42
N GLU A 124 -31.57 22.64 0.83
CA GLU A 124 -32.24 23.26 1.98
C GLU A 124 -31.97 24.77 2.08
N GLN A 125 -30.77 25.21 1.74
CA GLN A 125 -30.39 26.61 1.75
C GLN A 125 -31.11 27.39 0.62
N GLU A 126 -31.13 26.85 -0.60
CA GLU A 126 -31.87 27.46 -1.73
C GLU A 126 -33.36 27.62 -1.41
N ARG A 127 -33.99 26.60 -0.80
CA ARG A 127 -35.39 26.68 -0.38
C ARG A 127 -35.63 27.77 0.67
N LYS A 128 -34.71 27.96 1.62
CA LYS A 128 -34.81 29.01 2.64
C LYS A 128 -34.66 30.40 2.03
N GLU A 129 -33.71 30.57 1.11
CA GLU A 129 -33.46 31.82 0.41
C GLU A 129 -34.65 32.22 -0.46
N GLN A 130 -35.21 31.29 -1.23
CA GLN A 130 -36.42 31.52 -2.02
C GLN A 130 -37.59 31.95 -1.14
N LYS A 131 -37.83 31.26 -0.02
CA LYS A 131 -38.90 31.61 0.91
C LYS A 131 -38.71 33.01 1.51
N ALA A 132 -37.49 33.39 1.86
CA ALA A 132 -37.19 34.72 2.40
C ALA A 132 -37.42 35.83 1.36
N LEU A 133 -37.09 35.59 0.09
CA LEU A 133 -37.39 36.48 -1.03
C LEU A 133 -38.90 36.67 -1.23
N ASP A 134 -39.67 35.58 -1.19
CA ASP A 134 -41.13 35.62 -1.32
C ASP A 134 -41.78 36.40 -0.17
N GLU A 135 -41.33 36.19 1.07
CA GLU A 135 -41.83 36.94 2.23
C GLU A 135 -41.49 38.44 2.16
N PHE A 136 -40.29 38.79 1.67
CA PHE A 136 -39.88 40.18 1.49
C PHE A 136 -40.69 40.89 0.41
N THR A 137 -40.91 40.24 -0.73
CA THR A 137 -41.74 40.78 -1.82
C THR A 137 -43.20 40.96 -1.40
N GLN A 138 -43.79 40.00 -0.67
CA GLN A 138 -45.15 40.12 -0.13
C GLN A 138 -45.29 41.24 0.90
N ARG A 139 -44.28 41.48 1.75
CA ARG A 139 -44.28 42.61 2.69
C ARG A 139 -44.23 43.96 2.00
N ASN A 140 -43.44 44.08 0.93
CA ASN A 140 -43.29 45.34 0.20
C ASN A 140 -44.45 45.63 -0.76
N ASN A 141 -45.22 44.62 -1.17
CA ASN A 141 -46.34 44.77 -2.10
C ASN A 141 -47.72 44.94 -1.40
N LYS A 142 -47.75 45.22 -0.09
CA LYS A 142 -49.00 45.58 0.61
C LYS A 142 -49.37 47.04 0.27
N PRO A 143 -50.50 47.31 -0.40
CA PRO A 143 -50.97 48.67 -0.64
C PRO A 143 -51.31 49.35 0.69
N ARG A 144 -50.98 50.65 0.78
CA ARG A 144 -51.36 51.53 1.91
C ARG A 144 -52.86 51.73 1.97
#